data_AF-A0A3D3DMS2-F1
#
_entry.id   AF-A0A3D3DMS2-F1
#
_cell.length_a   1.000
_cell.length_b   1.000
_cell.length_c   1.000
_cell.angle_alpha   90.00
_cell.angle_beta   90.00
_cell.angle_gamma   90.00
#
_symmetry.space_group_name_H-M   'P 1'
#
loop_
_entity.id
_entity.type
_entity.pdbx_description
1 polymer ?
#
loop_
_entity_poly.entity_id
_entity_poly.type
_entity_poly.pdbx_seq_one_letter_code
_entity_poly.pdbx_strand_id
1 'polypeptide(L)'
;MSEELLVNVTPQETRVAVVQNGGLQELHIERSRSRGIVANIYKGKVVRVLPGMQAAFVDVGLERTAFLHAADMVPHRTQSPDASEAVTDEPSPVPSRPDITEL
;
A
#
# COMPACT_ATOMS: atom_id res chain seq x y z
N MET A 1 10.07 23.43 25.69
CA MET A 1 10.45 22.32 24.79
C MET A 1 10.29 22.83 23.39
N SER A 2 11.41 23.23 22.77
CA SER A 2 11.44 23.60 21.35
C SER A 2 12.00 22.43 20.56
N GLU A 3 11.22 22.00 19.59
CA GLU A 3 11.66 21.08 18.55
C GLU A 3 11.76 21.91 17.26
N GLU A 4 12.90 21.82 16.62
CA GLU A 4 13.26 22.61 15.45
C GLU A 4 13.64 21.67 14.32
N LEU A 5 13.25 22.03 13.11
CA LEU A 5 13.59 21.29 11.91
C LEU A 5 14.40 22.22 11.00
N LEU A 6 15.70 21.94 10.88
CA LEU A 6 16.63 22.76 10.10
C LEU A 6 16.84 22.13 8.74
N VAL A 7 16.48 22.86 7.67
CA VAL A 7 16.62 22.39 6.29
C VAL A 7 17.70 23.19 5.57
N ASN A 8 18.70 22.48 5.05
CA ASN A 8 19.74 23.06 4.21
C ASN A 8 19.71 22.39 2.82
N VAL A 9 19.48 23.21 1.79
CA VAL A 9 19.38 22.75 0.40
C VAL A 9 20.58 23.24 -0.38
N THR A 10 21.36 22.29 -0.91
CA THR A 10 22.46 22.56 -1.85
C THR A 10 22.24 21.78 -3.15
N PRO A 11 22.91 22.16 -4.26
CA PRO A 11 22.78 21.41 -5.52
C PRO A 11 23.20 19.93 -5.42
N GLN A 12 24.13 19.61 -4.52
CA GLN A 12 24.65 18.25 -4.37
C GLN A 12 23.82 17.38 -3.43
N GLU A 13 23.30 17.97 -2.35
CA GLU A 13 22.52 17.27 -1.34
C GLU A 13 21.58 18.18 -0.55
N THR A 14 20.52 17.59 -0.02
CA THR A 14 19.58 18.18 0.92
C THR A 14 19.82 17.57 2.30
N ARG A 15 19.95 18.41 3.33
CA ARG A 15 20.18 17.99 4.71
C ARG A 15 19.01 18.48 5.56
N VAL A 16 18.42 17.58 6.35
CA VAL A 16 17.35 17.89 7.29
C VAL A 16 17.78 17.43 8.67
N ALA A 17 17.87 18.36 9.61
CA ALA A 17 18.22 18.07 11.00
C ALA A 17 17.00 18.26 11.90
N VAL A 18 16.71 17.27 12.74
CA VAL A 18 15.75 17.37 13.85
C VAL A 18 16.54 17.76 15.09
N VAL A 19 16.24 18.93 15.65
CA VAL A 19 16.93 19.52 16.79
C VAL A 19 15.95 19.67 17.94
N GLN A 20 16.35 19.23 19.13
CA GLN A 20 15.53 19.36 20.33
C GLN A 20 16.34 20.05 21.43
N ASN A 21 15.82 21.18 21.95
CA ASN A 21 16.49 22.00 22.96
C ASN A 21 17.95 22.38 22.57
N GLY A 22 18.19 22.65 21.28
CA GLY A 22 19.52 22.99 20.75
C GLY A 22 20.46 21.79 20.54
N GLY A 23 20.06 20.58 20.91
CA GLY A 23 20.78 19.34 20.62
C GLY A 23 20.33 18.69 19.32
N LEU A 24 21.27 18.25 18.48
CA LEU A 24 20.96 17.46 17.28
C LEU A 24 20.49 16.06 17.68
N GLN A 25 19.28 15.69 17.27
CA GLN A 25 18.71 14.37 17.52
C GLN A 25 18.90 13.45 16.31
N GLU A 26 18.56 13.92 15.12
CA GLU A 26 18.66 13.14 13.88
C GLU A 26 19.08 14.02 12.70
N LEU A 27 19.84 13.46 11.77
CA LEU A 27 20.29 14.12 10.54
C LEU A 27 20.01 13.22 9.33
N HIS A 28 19.09 13.67 8.47
CA HIS A 28 18.79 13.05 7.18
C HIS A 28 19.57 13.76 6.08
N ILE A 29 20.30 13.01 5.26
CA ILE A 29 21.03 13.54 4.11
C ILE A 29 20.56 12.82 2.85
N GLU A 30 19.95 13.55 1.94
CA GLU A 30 19.48 13.05 0.67
C GLU A 30 20.34 13.62 -0.47
N ARG A 31 21.00 12.76 -1.23
CA ARG A 31 21.81 13.17 -2.39
C ARG A 31 21.03 12.94 -3.68
N SER A 32 21.13 13.89 -4.61
CA SER A 32 20.40 13.85 -5.90
C SER A 32 20.71 12.59 -6.72
N ARG A 33 21.93 12.04 -6.61
CA ARG A 33 22.35 10.81 -7.30
C ARG A 33 21.90 9.51 -6.63
N SER A 34 21.43 9.57 -5.38
CA SER A 34 21.06 8.39 -4.59
C SER A 34 19.58 8.40 -4.20
N ARG A 35 18.73 9.15 -4.90
CA ARG A 35 17.29 9.11 -4.68
C ARG A 35 16.77 7.73 -5.06
N GLY A 36 16.44 6.93 -4.04
CA GLY A 36 15.78 5.66 -4.24
C GLY A 36 14.37 5.86 -4.80
N ILE A 37 13.85 4.83 -5.46
CA ILE A 37 12.44 4.78 -5.88
C ILE A 37 11.54 4.12 -4.82
N VAL A 38 12.13 3.67 -3.71
CA VAL A 38 11.44 3.00 -2.61
C VAL A 38 10.45 3.99 -1.98
N ALA A 39 9.25 3.50 -1.67
CA ALA A 39 8.14 4.28 -1.09
C ALA A 39 7.56 5.40 -1.98
N ASN A 40 8.01 5.54 -3.23
CA ASN A 40 7.35 6.42 -4.18
C ASN A 40 5.95 5.88 -4.54
N ILE A 41 5.01 6.79 -4.75
CA ILE A 41 3.65 6.48 -5.18
C ILE A 41 3.51 6.87 -6.65
N TYR A 42 3.10 5.93 -7.49
CA TYR A 42 2.95 6.12 -8.92
C TYR A 42 1.51 5.89 -9.36
N LYS A 43 1.09 6.61 -10.40
CA LYS A 43 -0.10 6.27 -11.19
C LYS A 43 0.37 5.53 -12.44
N GLY A 44 0.07 4.24 -12.51
CA GLY A 44 0.48 3.40 -13.64
C GLY A 44 -0.69 2.80 -14.41
N LYS A 45 -0.40 2.23 -15.57
CA LYS A 45 -1.36 1.47 -16.40
C LYS A 45 -0.98 -0.01 -16.41
N VAL A 46 -1.95 -0.88 -16.17
CA VAL A 46 -1.75 -2.33 -16.31
C VAL A 46 -1.51 -2.65 -17.78
N VAL A 47 -0.35 -3.25 -18.09
CA VAL A 47 0.03 -3.62 -19.47
C VAL A 47 -0.17 -5.10 -19.75
N ARG A 48 -0.04 -5.96 -18.72
CA ARG A 48 -0.18 -7.41 -18.87
C ARG A 48 -0.56 -8.05 -17.54
N VAL A 49 -1.46 -9.04 -17.60
CA VAL A 49 -1.83 -9.87 -16.45
C VAL A 49 -1.31 -11.29 -16.68
N LEU A 50 -0.77 -11.90 -15.63
CA LEU A 50 -0.26 -13.28 -15.62
C LEU A 50 -1.04 -14.11 -14.59
N PRO A 51 -2.14 -14.78 -14.99
CA PRO A 51 -2.96 -15.56 -14.07
C PRO A 51 -2.19 -16.69 -13.38
N GLY A 52 -1.29 -17.38 -14.10
CA GLY A 52 -0.50 -18.48 -13.55
C GLY A 52 0.52 -18.06 -12.49
N MET A 53 0.89 -16.77 -12.43
CA MET A 53 1.76 -16.21 -11.39
C MET A 53 0.98 -15.36 -10.38
N GLN A 54 -0.36 -15.28 -10.51
CA GLN A 54 -1.21 -14.40 -9.73
C GLN A 54 -0.66 -12.96 -9.64
N ALA A 55 -0.26 -12.39 -10.78
CA ALA A 55 0.40 -11.08 -10.82
C ALA A 55 0.06 -10.26 -12.07
N ALA A 56 0.36 -8.96 -12.00
CA ALA A 56 0.22 -8.02 -13.10
C ALA A 56 1.49 -7.19 -13.29
N PHE A 57 1.79 -6.85 -14.53
CA PHE A 57 2.80 -5.86 -14.89
C PHE A 57 2.14 -4.50 -15.11
N VAL A 58 2.70 -3.48 -14.48
CA VAL A 58 2.19 -2.11 -14.49
C VAL A 58 3.27 -1.19 -15.06
N ASP A 59 2.93 -0.44 -16.10
CA ASP A 59 3.77 0.64 -16.60
C ASP A 59 3.58 1.88 -15.72
N VAL A 60 4.67 2.32 -15.10
CA VAL A 60 4.76 3.50 -14.22
C VAL A 60 5.70 4.58 -14.78
N GLY A 61 6.15 4.45 -16.04
CA GLY A 61 7.07 5.40 -16.68
C GLY A 61 8.54 5.24 -16.30
N LEU A 62 8.92 4.08 -15.73
CA LEU A 62 10.32 3.71 -15.47
C LEU A 62 10.89 2.87 -16.61
N GLU A 63 12.21 2.64 -16.62
CA GLU A 63 12.88 1.81 -17.64
C GLU A 63 12.33 0.37 -17.73
N ARG A 64 11.77 -0.14 -16.64
CA ARG A 64 11.13 -1.46 -16.56
C ARG A 64 9.75 -1.34 -15.95
N THR A 65 8.82 -2.15 -16.44
CA THR A 65 7.48 -2.28 -15.87
C THR A 65 7.57 -2.79 -14.43
N ALA A 66 6.78 -2.18 -13.55
CA ALA A 66 6.62 -2.65 -12.18
C ALA A 66 5.84 -3.97 -12.16
N PHE A 67 6.10 -4.77 -11.12
CA PHE A 67 5.41 -6.01 -10.83
C PHE A 67 4.49 -5.82 -9.63
N LEU A 68 3.24 -6.29 -9.74
CA LEU A 68 2.25 -6.25 -8.68
C LEU A 68 1.70 -7.67 -8.45
N HIS A 69 1.95 -8.23 -7.27
CA HIS A 69 1.40 -9.52 -6.88
C HIS A 69 -0.06 -9.37 -6.41
N ALA A 70 -0.91 -10.36 -6.68
CA ALA A 70 -2.33 -10.29 -6.34
C ALA A 70 -2.58 -10.15 -4.83
N ALA A 71 -1.72 -10.75 -3.98
CA ALA A 71 -1.82 -10.63 -2.53
C ALA A 71 -1.55 -9.21 -2.01
N ASP A 72 -0.82 -8.38 -2.77
CA ASP A 72 -0.51 -6.99 -2.42
C ASP A 72 -1.56 -6.01 -2.93
N MET A 73 -2.56 -6.50 -3.68
CA MET A 73 -3.66 -5.68 -4.16
C MET A 73 -4.67 -5.45 -3.04
N VAL A 74 -4.97 -4.18 -2.77
CA VAL A 74 -6.11 -3.84 -1.92
C VAL A 74 -7.39 -4.13 -2.69
N PRO A 75 -8.33 -4.92 -2.15
CA PRO A 75 -9.62 -5.15 -2.80
C PRO A 75 -10.30 -3.81 -3.01
N HIS A 76 -10.76 -3.56 -4.24
CA HIS A 76 -11.52 -2.36 -4.53
C HIS A 76 -12.84 -2.46 -3.76
N ARG A 77 -12.92 -1.81 -2.60
CA ARG A 77 -14.19 -1.60 -1.92
C ARG A 77 -14.96 -0.64 -2.79
N THR A 78 -15.74 -1.18 -3.71
CA THR A 78 -16.77 -0.43 -4.41
C THR A 78 -17.58 0.23 -3.31
N GLN A 79 -17.48 1.55 -3.19
CA GLN A 79 -18.45 2.31 -2.41
C GLN A 79 -19.76 2.25 -3.22
N SER A 80 -20.45 1.12 -3.16
CA SER A 80 -21.89 1.13 -3.26
C SER A 80 -22.40 1.85 -2.01
N PRO A 81 -23.17 2.94 -2.12
CA PRO A 81 -23.73 3.62 -0.96
C PRO A 81 -24.69 2.78 -0.09
N ASP A 82 -24.90 1.48 -0.40
CA ASP A 82 -26.00 0.68 0.13
C ASP A 82 -25.61 -0.76 0.56
N ALA A 83 -24.44 -0.97 1.18
CA ALA A 83 -24.20 -2.26 1.84
C ALA A 83 -23.37 -2.09 3.12
N SER A 84 -24.08 -1.83 4.20
CA SER A 84 -23.64 -2.08 5.57
C SER A 84 -23.37 -3.58 5.76
N GLU A 85 -22.20 -3.88 6.30
CA GLU A 85 -21.89 -4.99 7.22
C GLU A 85 -22.53 -6.36 6.96
N ALA A 86 -21.71 -7.30 6.46
CA ALA A 86 -21.72 -8.69 6.95
C ALA A 86 -20.38 -9.36 6.60
N VAL A 87 -19.43 -9.28 7.52
CA VAL A 87 -18.35 -10.26 7.59
C VAL A 87 -18.83 -11.33 8.57
N THR A 88 -19.28 -12.47 8.03
CA THR A 88 -19.38 -13.71 8.81
C THR A 88 -18.91 -14.85 7.92
N ASP A 89 -17.67 -15.27 8.13
CA ASP A 89 -17.14 -16.53 7.61
C ASP A 89 -17.62 -17.64 8.58
N GLU A 90 -18.88 -18.05 8.44
CA GLU A 90 -19.39 -19.30 9.04
C GLU A 90 -20.15 -20.10 7.97
N PRO A 91 -19.84 -21.40 7.77
CA PRO A 91 -20.65 -22.24 6.92
C PRO A 91 -22.02 -22.44 7.59
N SER A 92 -23.08 -21.98 6.93
CA SER A 92 -24.46 -22.16 7.39
C SER A 92 -24.79 -23.65 7.62
N PRO A 93 -25.48 -24.02 8.70
CA PRO A 93 -25.87 -25.39 8.95
C PRO A 93 -26.94 -25.82 7.94
N VAL A 94 -26.76 -26.99 7.35
CA VAL A 94 -27.74 -27.61 6.45
C VAL A 94 -29.01 -27.90 7.24
N PRO A 95 -30.20 -27.41 6.85
CA PRO A 95 -31.43 -27.74 7.56
C PRO A 95 -31.76 -29.23 7.39
N SER A 96 -31.86 -29.94 8.51
CA SER A 96 -32.35 -31.32 8.60
C SER A 96 -33.79 -31.38 8.12
N ARG A 97 -34.07 -32.24 7.14
CA ARG A 97 -35.43 -32.53 6.66
C ARG A 97 -36.25 -33.16 7.80
N PRO A 98 -37.53 -32.80 7.99
CA PRO A 98 -38.38 -33.50 8.96
C PRO A 98 -38.76 -34.89 8.43
N ASP A 99 -38.70 -35.89 9.31
CA ASP A 99 -39.13 -37.27 9.08
C ASP A 99 -40.66 -37.36 8.90
N ILE A 100 -41.11 -38.06 7.86
CA ILE A 100 -42.55 -38.18 7.46
C ILE A 100 -43.24 -39.36 8.18
N THR A 101 -42.87 -39.69 9.42
CA THR A 101 -43.39 -40.91 10.10
C THR A 101 -44.20 -40.64 11.37
N GLU A 102 -44.88 -39.49 11.47
CA GLU A 102 -45.97 -39.32 12.44
C GLU A 102 -47.23 -38.73 11.77
N LEU A 103 -47.80 -39.52 10.87
CA LEU A 103 -49.22 -39.47 10.49
C LEU A 103 -49.88 -40.78 10.92
#